data_AF-C6X7T2-F1
#
_entry.id   AF-C6X7T2-F1
#
_cell.length_a   1.000
_cell.length_b   1.000
_cell.length_c   1.000
_cell.angle_alpha   90.00
_cell.angle_beta   90.00
_cell.angle_gamma   90.00
#
_symmetry.space_group_name_H-M   'P 1'
#
loop_
_entity.id
_entity.type
_entity.pdbx_description
1 polymer ?
#
loop_
_entity_poly.entity_id
_entity_poly.type
_entity_poly.pdbx_seq_one_letter_code
_entity_poly.pdbx_strand_id
1 'polypeptide(L)'
;MILGDLVITATLKEHCDTHKINIEPFLDQYVKNQWGELSPDDLQANNDEINEIAGHVLGKYNLPTGEDIYIETSWSDVERYTVIMFCGER
;
A
#
# COMPACT_ATOMS: atom_id res chain seq x y z
N MET A 1 7.00 -7.67 -5.76
CA MET A 1 6.33 -6.59 -6.51
C MET A 1 7.28 -5.43 -6.76
N ILE A 2 7.13 -4.72 -7.89
CA ILE A 2 7.83 -3.46 -8.17
C ILE A 2 6.88 -2.32 -7.78
N LEU A 3 7.39 -1.29 -7.10
CA LEU A 3 6.58 -0.17 -6.60
C LEU A 3 6.46 1.00 -7.61
N GLY A 4 7.47 1.21 -8.46
CA GLY A 4 7.49 2.40 -9.32
C GLY A 4 7.69 3.67 -8.48
N ASP A 5 6.97 4.74 -8.83
CA ASP A 5 7.04 6.02 -8.11
C ASP A 5 6.30 5.94 -6.78
N LEU A 6 7.03 6.11 -5.67
CA LEU A 6 6.49 6.00 -4.33
C LEU A 6 6.03 7.37 -3.79
N VAL A 7 4.77 7.45 -3.39
CA VAL A 7 4.15 8.64 -2.82
C VAL A 7 3.55 8.31 -1.45
N ILE A 8 3.71 9.23 -0.51
CA ILE A 8 3.05 9.19 0.81
C ILE A 8 2.20 10.45 0.97
N THR A 9 0.96 10.31 1.44
CA THR A 9 0.10 11.49 1.69
C THR A 9 0.72 12.40 2.74
N ALA A 10 0.49 13.71 2.62
CA ALA A 10 1.05 14.69 3.55
C ALA A 10 0.63 14.42 5.00
N THR A 11 -0.64 14.05 5.20
CA THR A 11 -1.21 13.73 6.52
C THR A 11 -0.51 12.53 7.14
N LEU A 12 -0.35 11.43 6.39
CA LEU A 12 0.34 10.24 6.89
C LEU A 12 1.81 10.52 7.17
N LYS A 13 2.46 11.29 6.30
CA LYS A 13 3.86 11.69 6.50
C LYS A 13 4.04 12.47 7.81
N GLU A 14 3.20 13.47 8.05
CA GLU A 14 3.24 14.28 9.28
C GLU A 14 2.98 13.43 10.53
N HIS A 15 2.03 12.49 10.45
CA HIS A 15 1.74 11.55 11.54
C HIS A 15 2.94 10.66 11.84
N CYS A 16 3.58 10.09 10.82
CA CYS A 16 4.78 9.26 10.98
C CYS A 16 5.95 10.06 11.57
N ASP A 17 6.17 11.29 11.10
CA ASP A 17 7.24 12.17 11.60
C ASP A 17 7.04 12.54 13.08
N THR A 18 5.78 12.79 13.48
CA THR A 18 5.38 13.14 14.84
C THR A 18 5.55 11.97 15.80
N HIS A 19 5.05 10.79 15.41
CA HIS A 19 5.04 9.59 16.26
C HIS A 19 6.28 8.70 16.09
N LYS A 20 7.25 9.12 15.26
CA LYS A 20 8.49 8.38 14.95
C LYS A 20 8.20 6.97 14.41
N ILE A 21 7.20 6.86 13.55
CA ILE A 21 6.80 5.59 12.93
C ILE A 21 7.69 5.36 11.70
N ASN A 22 8.33 4.19 11.63
CA ASN A 22 9.01 3.74 10.43
C ASN A 22 8.01 3.03 9.49
N ILE A 23 7.88 3.51 8.24
CA ILE A 23 6.98 2.94 7.24
C ILE A 23 7.60 1.75 6.49
N GLU A 24 8.93 1.65 6.47
CA GLU A 24 9.68 0.64 5.69
C GLU A 24 9.24 -0.81 5.96
N PRO A 25 8.95 -1.24 7.20
CA PRO A 25 8.52 -2.62 7.45
C PRO A 25 7.20 -2.99 6.77
N PHE A 26 6.32 -2.02 6.52
CA PHE A 26 5.05 -2.25 5.83
C PHE A 26 5.27 -2.33 4.32
N LEU A 27 6.17 -1.52 3.77
CA LEU A 27 6.61 -1.62 2.37
C LEU A 27 7.30 -2.96 2.10
N ASP A 28 8.15 -3.43 3.00
CA ASP A 28 8.84 -4.73 2.88
C ASP A 28 7.87 -5.91 2.86
N GLN A 29 6.79 -5.84 3.64
CA GLN A 29 5.71 -6.83 3.59
C GLN A 29 4.97 -6.76 2.26
N TYR A 30 4.61 -5.54 1.85
CA TYR A 30 3.88 -5.30 0.61
C TYR A 30 4.64 -5.81 -0.62
N VAL A 31 5.94 -5.54 -0.75
CA VAL A 31 6.72 -6.02 -1.90
C VAL A 31 6.86 -7.54 -1.97
N LYS A 32 6.67 -8.24 -0.83
CA LYS A 32 6.66 -9.70 -0.69
C LYS A 32 5.26 -10.30 -0.87
N ASN A 33 4.29 -9.51 -1.33
CA ASN A 33 2.90 -9.89 -1.47
C ASN A 33 2.21 -10.28 -0.16
N GLN A 34 2.69 -9.75 0.97
CA GLN A 34 2.07 -9.91 2.28
C GLN A 34 1.09 -8.74 2.48
N TRP A 35 -0.14 -8.89 2.01
CA TRP A 35 -1.12 -7.79 1.89
C TRP A 35 -1.73 -7.30 3.20
N GLY A 36 -1.38 -7.91 4.33
CA GLY A 36 -1.92 -7.57 5.65
C GLY A 36 -3.39 -7.96 5.78
N GLU A 37 -4.19 -7.06 6.35
CA GLU A 37 -5.58 -7.32 6.76
C GLU A 37 -6.59 -6.96 5.67
N LEU A 38 -6.61 -7.75 4.59
CA LEU A 38 -7.58 -7.59 3.51
C LEU A 38 -8.79 -8.53 3.66
N SER A 39 -9.91 -8.11 3.05
CA SER A 39 -11.05 -9.00 2.88
C SER A 39 -10.72 -10.13 1.90
N PRO A 40 -11.43 -11.28 1.94
CA PRO A 40 -11.24 -12.34 0.96
C PRO A 40 -11.42 -11.88 -0.49
N ASP A 41 -12.33 -10.92 -0.73
CA ASP A 41 -12.61 -10.39 -2.06
C ASP A 41 -11.44 -9.52 -2.56
N ASP A 42 -10.86 -8.67 -1.70
CA ASP A 42 -9.68 -7.86 -2.04
C ASP A 42 -8.44 -8.75 -2.27
N LEU A 43 -8.28 -9.82 -1.48
CA LEU A 43 -7.22 -10.80 -1.71
C LEU A 43 -7.37 -11.50 -3.05
N GLN A 44 -8.60 -11.84 -3.44
CA GLN A 44 -8.87 -12.44 -4.74
C GLN A 44 -8.58 -11.45 -5.87
N ALA A 45 -9.03 -10.21 -5.75
CA ALA A 45 -8.74 -9.16 -6.72
C ALA A 45 -7.22 -8.95 -6.91
N ASN A 46 -6.47 -8.90 -5.81
CA ASN A 46 -5.00 -8.82 -5.89
C ASN A 46 -4.39 -10.01 -6.65
N ASN A 47 -4.89 -11.23 -6.42
CA ASN A 47 -4.38 -12.43 -7.08
C ASN A 47 -4.71 -12.45 -8.58
N ASP A 48 -5.87 -11.93 -8.95
CA ASP A 48 -6.31 -11.82 -10.33
C ASP A 48 -5.46 -10.78 -11.09
N GLU A 49 -5.14 -9.66 -10.44
CA GLU A 49 -4.49 -8.53 -11.11
C GLU A 49 -2.96 -8.57 -11.11
N ILE A 50 -2.30 -9.22 -10.15
CA ILE A 50 -0.83 -9.11 -9.97
C ILE A 50 0.02 -9.50 -11.20
N ASN A 51 -0.52 -10.34 -12.08
CA ASN A 51 0.17 -10.80 -13.30
C ASN A 51 -0.34 -10.11 -14.57
N GLU A 52 -1.27 -9.17 -14.45
CA GLU A 52 -1.84 -8.45 -15.58
C GLU A 52 -0.90 -7.35 -16.10
N ILE A 53 -1.05 -7.04 -17.40
CA ILE A 53 -0.27 -5.98 -18.06
C ILE A 53 -0.56 -4.62 -17.44
N ALA A 54 -1.80 -4.38 -17.06
CA ALA A 54 -2.25 -3.23 -16.31
C ALA A 54 -3.15 -3.72 -15.17
N GLY A 55 -2.96 -3.17 -13.98
CA GLY A 55 -3.66 -3.63 -12.80
C GLY A 55 -3.41 -2.75 -11.59
N HIS A 56 -4.04 -3.14 -10.50
CA HIS A 56 -3.86 -2.55 -9.19
C HIS A 56 -3.83 -3.62 -8.12
N VAL A 57 -3.12 -3.35 -7.04
CA VAL A 57 -3.12 -4.19 -5.85
C VAL A 57 -3.15 -3.34 -4.59
N LEU A 58 -3.86 -3.84 -3.60
CA LEU A 58 -4.05 -3.18 -2.32
C LEU A 58 -3.31 -3.94 -1.22
N GLY A 59 -2.90 -3.24 -0.18
CA GLY A 59 -2.44 -3.80 1.08
C GLY A 59 -2.97 -2.94 2.20
N LYS A 60 -3.39 -3.56 3.30
CA LYS A 60 -3.91 -2.87 4.49
C LYS A 60 -3.11 -3.25 5.71
N TYR A 61 -2.60 -2.27 6.43
CA TYR A 61 -1.76 -2.48 7.61
C TYR A 61 -2.19 -1.59 8.76
N ASN A 62 -2.00 -2.09 9.99
CA ASN A 62 -2.20 -1.32 11.21
C ASN A 62 -0.87 -0.71 11.68
N LEU A 63 -0.87 0.60 11.91
CA LEU A 63 0.26 1.30 12.50
C LEU A 63 0.36 1.00 14.00
N PRO A 64 1.55 1.13 14.63
CA PRO A 64 1.69 0.94 16.07
C PRO A 64 0.85 1.89 16.93
N THR A 65 0.39 3.00 16.35
CA THR A 65 -0.50 3.98 16.98
C THR A 65 -1.97 3.55 16.94
N GLY A 66 -2.31 2.50 16.19
CA GLY A 66 -3.64 1.90 16.10
C GLY A 66 -4.44 2.29 14.86
N GLU A 67 -3.99 3.28 14.09
CA GLU A 67 -4.61 3.68 12.83
C GLU A 67 -4.25 2.74 11.68
N ASP A 68 -5.20 2.58 10.75
CA ASP A 68 -5.01 1.78 9.55
C ASP A 68 -4.52 2.62 8.36
N ILE A 69 -3.61 2.04 7.58
CA ILE A 69 -3.12 2.59 6.32
C ILE A 69 -3.39 1.64 5.17
N TYR A 70 -3.51 2.21 3.98
CA TYR A 70 -3.41 1.51 2.72
C TYR A 70 -2.07 1.76 2.06
N ILE A 71 -1.54 0.71 1.43
CA ILE A 71 -0.51 0.78 0.41
C ILE A 71 -1.16 0.27 -0.88
N GLU A 72 -1.21 1.09 -1.91
CA GLU A 72 -1.83 0.75 -3.19
C GLU A 72 -0.83 0.96 -4.31
N THR A 73 -0.68 -0.01 -5.19
CA THR A 73 0.16 0.09 -6.39
C THR A 73 -0.70 -0.10 -7.59
N SER A 74 -0.68 0.87 -8.49
CA SER A 74 -1.35 0.81 -9.79
C SER A 74 -0.31 0.85 -10.88
N TRP A 75 -0.53 0.12 -11.97
CA TRP A 75 0.36 0.12 -13.11
C TRP A 75 -0.38 -0.05 -14.43
N SER A 76 0.27 0.44 -15.48
CA SER A 76 -0.05 0.23 -16.87
C SER A 76 1.21 -0.18 -17.64
N ASP A 77 1.12 -0.19 -18.97
CA ASP A 77 2.27 -0.36 -19.87
C ASP A 77 3.20 0.87 -19.91
N VAL A 78 2.76 2.01 -19.38
CA VAL A 78 3.49 3.29 -19.41
C VAL A 78 4.04 3.69 -18.04
N GLU A 79 3.23 3.52 -16.99
CA GLU A 79 3.53 4.06 -15.68
C GLU A 79 3.22 3.07 -14.56
N ARG A 80 3.87 3.29 -13.42
CA ARG A 80 3.65 2.53 -12.20
C ARG A 80 3.92 3.44 -11.01
N TYR A 81 2.97 3.49 -10.09
CA TYR A 81 3.11 4.27 -8.87
C TYR A 81 2.53 3.53 -7.68
N THR A 82 3.07 3.81 -6.51
CA THR A 82 2.60 3.31 -5.22
C THR A 82 2.22 4.49 -4.34
N VAL A 83 1.03 4.45 -3.75
CA VAL A 83 0.57 5.44 -2.77
C VAL A 83 0.43 4.79 -1.40
N ILE A 84 0.94 5.48 -0.38
CA ILE A 84 0.76 5.16 1.03
C ILE A 84 -0.12 6.25 1.66
N MET A 85 -1.23 5.85 2.27
CA MET A 85 -2.24 6.79 2.79
C MET A 85 -3.01 6.20 3.98
N PHE A 86 -3.65 7.04 4.79
CA PHE A 86 -4.63 6.55 5.76
C PHE A 86 -5.85 5.96 5.06
N CYS A 87 -6.52 4.99 5.69
CA CYS A 87 -7.70 4.37 5.08
C CYS A 87 -8.86 5.33 4.81
N GLY A 88 -8.94 6.46 5.53
CA GLY A 88 -9.94 7.50 5.29
C GLY A 88 -9.61 8.48 4.16
N GLU A 89 -8.44 8.36 3.53
CA GLU A 89 -7.96 9.23 2.46
C GLU A 89 -8.01 8.59 1.06
N ARG A 90 -8.42 7.32 0.99
CA ARG A 90 -8.57 6.58 -0.26
C ARG A 90 -9.76 7.06 -1.08
#